data_AF-A0A2G2VV38-F1
#
_entry.id   AF-A0A2G2VV38-F1
#
_cell.length_a   1.000
_cell.length_b   1.000
_cell.length_c   1.000
_cell.angle_alpha   90.00
_cell.angle_beta   90.00
_cell.angle_gamma   90.00
#
_symmetry.space_group_name_H-M   'P 1'
#
loop_
_entity.id
_entity.type
_entity.pdbx_description
1 polymer ?
#
loop_
_entity_poly.entity_id
_entity_poly.type
_entity_poly.pdbx_seq_one_letter_code
_entity_poly.pdbx_strand_id
1 'polypeptide(L)'
;MNDLMTKSFTSYMELKKQAHLDLDTERDLEMGQLSRTDEVNLSNYFHKIKAVKADDIETITNILIDLQNMNEETKITHGPKVLRGLKDRMDFDMISVFRKVKIIKAKLEALDKFNVANCKLPVAYAEGTVVDRTRVNMTNELRLDEARGCNGK
;
A
#
# COMPACT_ATOMS: atom_id res chain seq x y z
N MET A 1 -32.11 -47.65 -34.97
CA MET A 1 -30.78 -47.43 -35.57
C MET A 1 -29.96 -46.62 -34.56
N ASN A 2 -28.85 -47.16 -34.03
CA ASN A 2 -28.05 -46.49 -33.00
C ASN A 2 -27.15 -45.44 -33.64
N ASP A 3 -27.42 -44.16 -33.37
CA ASP A 3 -26.52 -43.07 -33.77
C ASP A 3 -25.42 -42.88 -32.71
N LEU A 4 -24.43 -43.78 -32.78
CA LEU A 4 -23.27 -43.83 -31.88
C LEU A 4 -22.27 -42.69 -32.17
N MET A 5 -22.26 -42.19 -33.40
CA MET A 5 -21.29 -41.20 -33.88
C MET A 5 -21.70 -39.77 -33.54
N THR A 6 -22.99 -39.44 -33.59
CA THR A 6 -23.46 -38.08 -33.28
C THR A 6 -23.37 -37.78 -31.79
N LYS A 7 -23.77 -38.71 -30.92
CA LYS A 7 -23.73 -38.50 -29.45
C LYS A 7 -22.32 -38.30 -28.93
N SER A 8 -21.36 -39.05 -29.47
CA SER A 8 -19.95 -38.93 -29.09
C SER A 8 -19.38 -37.59 -29.52
N PHE A 9 -19.74 -37.10 -30.71
CA PHE A 9 -19.31 -35.80 -31.20
C PHE A 9 -19.91 -34.65 -30.40
N THR A 10 -21.20 -34.71 -30.06
CA THR A 10 -21.84 -33.70 -29.19
C THR A 10 -21.22 -33.72 -27.79
N SER A 11 -20.99 -34.90 -27.20
CA SER A 11 -20.34 -35.01 -25.89
C SER A 11 -18.92 -34.44 -25.90
N TYR A 12 -18.14 -34.68 -26.95
CA TYR A 12 -16.80 -34.11 -27.10
C TYR A 12 -16.85 -32.59 -27.30
N MET A 13 -17.80 -32.08 -28.09
CA MET A 13 -18.00 -30.65 -28.27
C MET A 13 -18.41 -29.96 -26.97
N GLU A 14 -19.29 -30.56 -26.17
CA GLU A 14 -19.70 -30.04 -24.87
C GLU A 14 -18.55 -30.11 -23.85
N LEU A 15 -17.79 -31.20 -23.79
CA LEU A 15 -16.58 -31.28 -22.96
C LEU A 15 -15.52 -30.26 -23.37
N LYS A 16 -15.35 -30.02 -24.68
CA LYS A 16 -14.42 -29.01 -25.20
C LYS A 16 -14.89 -27.59 -24.87
N LYS A 17 -16.19 -27.30 -24.95
CA LYS A 17 -16.76 -26.02 -24.51
C LYS A 17 -16.62 -25.83 -23.02
N GLN A 18 -16.86 -26.87 -22.22
CA GLN A 18 -16.67 -26.85 -20.77
C GLN A 18 -15.22 -26.62 -20.42
N ALA A 19 -14.27 -27.32 -21.07
CA ALA A 19 -12.85 -27.11 -20.87
C ALA A 19 -12.39 -25.70 -21.29
N HIS A 20 -12.98 -25.13 -22.34
CA HIS A 20 -12.70 -23.75 -22.75
C HIS A 20 -13.26 -22.73 -21.76
N LEU A 21 -14.46 -22.95 -21.23
CA LEU A 21 -15.03 -22.15 -20.15
C LEU A 21 -14.20 -22.26 -18.87
N ASP A 22 -13.73 -23.46 -18.54
CA ASP A 22 -12.87 -23.71 -17.39
C ASP A 22 -11.51 -23.02 -17.57
N LEU A 23 -10.93 -22.98 -18.79
CA LEU A 23 -9.76 -22.19 -19.16
C LEU A 23 -9.99 -20.67 -19.13
N ASP A 24 -11.18 -20.19 -19.51
CA ASP A 24 -11.54 -18.77 -19.37
C ASP A 24 -11.71 -18.39 -17.88
N THR A 25 -12.05 -19.34 -17.00
CA THR A 25 -12.04 -19.16 -15.54
C THR A 25 -10.65 -19.35 -14.92
N GLU A 26 -9.81 -20.25 -15.46
CA GLU A 26 -8.37 -20.32 -15.20
C GLU A 26 -7.65 -19.24 -16.03
N ARG A 27 -7.97 -17.97 -15.72
CA ARG A 27 -7.25 -16.83 -16.29
C ARG A 27 -5.76 -17.09 -16.18
N ASP A 28 -5.08 -17.06 -17.32
CA ASP A 28 -3.64 -17.24 -17.42
C ASP A 28 -2.91 -16.28 -16.47
N LEU A 29 -2.50 -16.82 -15.33
CA LEU A 29 -1.82 -16.10 -14.25
C LEU A 29 -0.43 -15.61 -14.70
N GLU A 30 0.16 -16.18 -15.76
CA GLU A 30 1.47 -15.78 -16.27
C GLU A 30 1.42 -14.53 -17.16
N MET A 31 0.27 -14.23 -17.78
CA MET A 31 0.12 -13.05 -18.66
C MET A 31 -0.07 -11.74 -17.89
N GLY A 32 -0.26 -11.79 -16.57
CA GLY A 32 -0.32 -10.60 -15.71
C GLY A 32 -1.46 -9.61 -16.05
N GLN A 33 -2.46 -10.03 -16.83
CA GLN A 33 -3.54 -9.15 -17.25
C GLN A 33 -4.57 -8.96 -16.14
N LEU A 34 -4.61 -7.74 -15.60
CA LEU A 34 -5.61 -7.30 -14.65
C LEU A 34 -6.93 -6.97 -15.38
N SER A 35 -8.06 -7.27 -14.75
CA SER A 35 -9.34 -6.74 -15.23
C SER A 35 -9.37 -5.23 -15.04
N ARG A 36 -10.13 -4.50 -15.88
CA ARG A 36 -10.42 -3.07 -15.67
C ARG A 36 -10.91 -2.78 -14.25
N THR A 37 -11.64 -3.71 -13.64
CA THR A 37 -12.14 -3.57 -12.26
C THR A 37 -10.99 -3.66 -11.24
N ASP A 38 -10.00 -4.51 -11.50
CA ASP A 38 -8.82 -4.71 -10.66
C ASP A 38 -7.89 -3.50 -10.75
N GLU A 39 -7.72 -2.95 -11.95
CA GLU A 39 -6.96 -1.72 -12.18
C GLU A 39 -7.57 -0.53 -11.42
N VAL A 40 -8.90 -0.38 -11.45
CA VAL A 40 -9.59 0.68 -10.71
C VAL A 40 -9.45 0.46 -9.19
N ASN A 41 -9.55 -0.78 -8.71
CA ASN A 41 -9.35 -1.11 -7.30
C ASN A 41 -7.95 -0.72 -6.83
N LEU A 42 -6.92 -1.15 -7.57
CA LEU A 42 -5.52 -0.86 -7.27
C LEU A 42 -5.19 0.62 -7.39
N SER A 43 -5.73 1.32 -8.40
CA SER A 43 -5.53 2.77 -8.58
C SER A 43 -6.06 3.57 -7.39
N ASN A 44 -7.28 3.24 -6.93
CA ASN A 44 -7.86 3.87 -5.75
C ASN A 44 -7.03 3.59 -4.49
N TYR A 45 -6.53 2.37 -4.36
CA TYR A 45 -5.67 1.98 -3.24
C TYR A 45 -4.33 2.74 -3.26
N PHE A 46 -3.72 2.83 -4.44
CA PHE A 46 -2.48 3.55 -4.66
C PHE A 46 -2.60 5.05 -4.35
N HIS A 47 -3.74 5.67 -4.69
CA HIS A 47 -4.00 7.06 -4.34
C HIS A 47 -4.01 7.26 -2.81
N LYS A 48 -4.63 6.36 -2.05
CA LYS A 48 -4.61 6.41 -0.58
C LYS A 48 -3.19 6.31 -0.04
N ILE A 49 -2.36 5.41 -0.56
CA ILE A 49 -0.97 5.25 -0.14
C ILE A 49 -0.14 6.50 -0.47
N LYS A 50 -0.30 7.05 -1.67
CA LYS A 50 0.37 8.30 -2.08
C LYS A 50 0.01 9.46 -1.16
N ALA A 51 -1.25 9.60 -0.77
CA ALA A 51 -1.68 10.64 0.15
C ALA A 51 -0.96 10.52 1.50
N VAL A 52 -0.87 9.31 2.09
CA VAL A 52 -0.11 9.12 3.35
C VAL A 52 1.36 9.47 3.18
N LYS A 53 1.97 9.07 2.06
CA LYS A 53 3.39 9.33 1.79
C LYS A 53 3.69 10.83 1.65
N ALA A 54 2.93 11.53 0.83
CA ALA A 54 3.13 12.96 0.58
C ALA A 54 2.72 13.82 1.78
N ASP A 55 1.59 13.55 2.41
CA ASP A 55 1.06 14.45 3.44
C ASP A 55 1.75 14.26 4.79
N ASP A 56 2.05 13.02 5.17
CA ASP A 56 2.52 12.72 6.52
C ASP A 56 4.01 12.40 6.57
N ILE A 57 4.49 11.46 5.73
CA ILE A 57 5.88 11.00 5.77
C ILE A 57 6.83 12.11 5.32
N GLU A 58 6.53 12.78 4.20
CA GLU A 58 7.34 13.91 3.73
C GLU A 58 7.41 15.05 4.77
N THR A 59 6.29 15.33 5.44
CA THR A 59 6.28 16.35 6.51
C THR A 59 7.18 15.95 7.68
N ILE A 60 7.18 14.68 8.10
CA ILE A 60 8.10 14.21 9.16
C ILE A 60 9.55 14.40 8.73
N THR A 61 9.89 13.99 7.51
CA THR A 61 11.25 14.13 6.96
C THR A 61 11.70 15.59 6.97
N ASN A 62 10.83 16.53 6.54
CA ASN A 62 11.15 17.95 6.54
C ASN A 62 11.39 18.49 7.96
N ILE A 63 10.54 18.12 8.93
CA ILE A 63 10.73 18.53 10.33
C ILE A 63 12.05 17.98 10.89
N LEU A 64 12.43 16.74 10.53
CA LEU A 64 13.68 16.15 10.99
C LEU A 64 14.91 16.84 10.38
N ILE A 65 14.85 17.24 9.12
CA ILE A 65 15.89 18.05 8.48
C ILE A 65 16.02 19.40 9.20
N ASP A 66 14.90 20.06 9.49
CA ASP A 66 14.90 21.32 10.23
C ASP A 66 15.49 21.15 11.63
N LEU A 67 15.10 20.08 12.34
CA LEU A 67 15.63 19.77 13.67
C LEU A 67 17.14 19.53 13.64
N GLN A 68 17.65 18.85 12.60
CA GLN A 68 19.09 18.66 12.39
C GLN A 68 19.80 20.01 12.15
N ASN A 69 19.25 20.87 11.30
CA ASN A 69 19.82 22.20 11.03
C ASN A 69 19.89 23.06 12.30
N MET A 70 18.80 23.08 13.07
CA MET A 70 18.73 23.79 14.36
C MET A 70 19.75 23.23 15.36
N ASN A 71 19.93 21.92 15.39
CA ASN A 71 20.94 21.29 16.23
C ASN A 71 22.36 21.71 15.83
N GLU A 72 22.66 21.80 14.53
CA GLU A 72 23.95 22.35 14.08
C GLU A 72 24.11 23.84 14.45
N GLU A 73 23.04 24.64 14.35
CA GLU A 73 23.04 26.05 14.75
C GLU A 73 23.34 26.24 16.25
N THR A 74 22.85 25.33 17.11
CA THR A 74 23.14 25.40 18.55
C THR A 74 24.63 25.26 18.88
N LYS A 75 25.41 24.59 18.03
CA LYS A 75 26.85 24.37 18.27
C LYS A 75 27.68 25.64 18.10
N ILE A 76 27.23 26.55 17.24
CA ILE A 76 27.93 27.82 16.92
C ILE A 76 27.30 29.04 17.59
N THR A 77 26.13 28.87 18.21
CA THR A 77 25.42 29.94 18.90
C THR A 77 25.86 30.03 20.36
N HIS A 78 26.32 31.21 20.78
CA HIS A 78 26.80 31.43 22.15
C HIS A 78 25.84 32.27 23.02
N GLY A 79 24.72 32.73 22.46
CA GLY A 79 23.75 33.58 23.16
C GLY A 79 22.70 32.76 23.95
N PRO A 80 22.61 32.89 25.30
CA PRO A 80 21.74 32.04 26.11
C PRO A 80 20.24 32.22 25.82
N LYS A 81 19.82 33.43 25.44
CA LYS A 81 18.42 33.71 25.04
C LYS A 81 18.08 32.99 23.72
N VAL A 82 18.99 33.01 22.76
CA VAL A 82 18.81 32.37 21.46
C VAL A 82 18.81 30.85 21.62
N LEU A 83 19.76 30.30 22.37
CA LEU A 83 19.83 28.86 22.68
C LEU A 83 18.54 28.34 23.34
N ARG A 84 17.94 29.12 24.26
CA ARG A 84 16.64 28.76 24.84
C ARG A 84 15.53 28.72 23.79
N GLY A 85 15.47 29.71 22.89
CA GLY A 85 14.49 29.73 21.81
C GLY A 85 14.67 28.56 20.82
N LEU A 86 15.91 28.21 20.46
CA LEU A 86 16.20 27.04 19.61
C LEU A 86 15.72 25.75 20.30
N LYS A 87 15.99 25.60 21.61
CA LYS A 87 15.54 24.44 22.38
C LYS A 87 14.01 24.34 22.43
N ASP A 88 13.32 25.43 22.74
CA ASP A 88 11.85 25.44 22.81
C ASP A 88 11.22 25.05 21.45
N ARG A 89 11.83 25.48 20.34
CA ARG A 89 11.42 25.08 18.98
C ARG A 89 11.70 23.61 18.70
N MET A 90 12.89 23.11 19.03
CA MET A 90 13.23 21.69 18.86
C MET A 90 12.29 20.78 19.67
N ASP A 91 11.94 21.17 20.90
CA ASP A 91 11.00 20.42 21.76
C ASP A 91 9.59 20.38 21.11
N PHE A 92 9.14 21.49 20.53
CA PHE A 92 7.87 21.55 19.78
C PHE A 92 7.90 20.66 18.53
N ASP A 93 8.96 20.74 17.73
CA ASP A 93 9.12 19.97 16.50
C ASP A 93 9.14 18.46 16.79
N MET A 94 9.82 18.05 17.88
CA MET A 94 9.82 16.66 18.35
C MET A 94 8.41 16.18 18.73
N ILE A 95 7.63 16.98 19.46
CA ILE A 95 6.23 16.66 19.76
C ILE A 95 5.39 16.55 18.48
N SER A 96 5.62 17.43 17.50
CA SER A 96 4.93 17.42 16.21
C SER A 96 5.19 16.12 15.43
N VAL A 97 6.45 15.68 15.37
CA VAL A 97 6.85 14.39 14.78
C VAL A 97 6.12 13.24 15.47
N PHE A 98 6.15 13.17 16.81
CA PHE A 98 5.45 12.10 17.54
C PHE A 98 3.94 12.04 17.25
N ARG A 99 3.28 13.20 17.12
CA ARG A 99 1.86 13.26 16.76
C ARG A 99 1.62 12.75 15.35
N LYS A 100 2.44 13.14 14.37
CA LYS A 100 2.33 12.67 12.99
C LYS A 100 2.60 11.17 12.86
N VAL A 101 3.63 10.65 13.53
CA VAL A 101 3.92 9.20 13.54
C VAL A 101 2.70 8.41 14.05
N LYS A 102 2.04 8.87 15.13
CA LYS A 102 0.81 8.23 15.63
C LYS A 102 -0.31 8.24 14.59
N ILE A 103 -0.47 9.32 13.84
CA ILE A 103 -1.46 9.43 12.76
C ILE A 103 -1.14 8.43 11.64
N ILE A 104 0.12 8.36 11.18
CA ILE A 104 0.54 7.41 10.14
C ILE A 104 0.28 5.98 10.59
N LYS A 105 0.65 5.64 11.81
CA LYS A 105 0.39 4.31 12.38
C LYS A 105 -1.11 3.96 12.34
N ALA A 106 -1.98 4.88 12.76
CA ALA A 106 -3.42 4.67 12.69
C ALA A 106 -3.93 4.52 11.24
N LYS A 107 -3.37 5.28 10.29
CA LYS A 107 -3.70 5.15 8.85
C LYS A 107 -3.23 3.80 8.27
N LEU A 108 -2.06 3.31 8.66
CA LEU A 108 -1.56 1.99 8.28
C LEU A 108 -2.46 0.87 8.83
N GLU A 109 -2.85 0.94 10.09
CA GLU A 109 -3.80 -0.02 10.69
C GLU A 109 -5.16 0.01 9.98
N ALA A 110 -5.61 1.18 9.53
CA ALA A 110 -6.83 1.30 8.73
C ALA A 110 -6.67 0.68 7.33
N LEU A 111 -5.50 0.83 6.69
CA LEU A 111 -5.17 0.19 5.41
C LEU A 111 -5.15 -1.34 5.54
N ASP A 112 -4.62 -1.88 6.64
CA ASP A 112 -4.65 -3.32 6.92
C ASP A 112 -6.08 -3.85 7.04
N LYS A 113 -6.92 -3.17 7.82
CA LYS A 113 -8.33 -3.53 7.96
C LYS A 113 -9.03 -3.48 6.60
N PHE A 114 -8.70 -2.50 5.76
CA PHE A 114 -9.25 -2.39 4.42
C PHE A 114 -8.76 -3.51 3.49
N ASN A 115 -7.53 -3.98 3.63
CA ASN A 115 -7.02 -5.14 2.90
C ASN A 115 -7.73 -6.43 3.34
N VAL A 116 -7.83 -6.67 4.65
CA VAL A 116 -8.58 -7.84 5.20
C VAL A 116 -10.05 -7.81 4.76
N ALA A 117 -10.69 -6.63 4.74
CA ALA A 117 -12.05 -6.50 4.27
C ALA A 117 -12.17 -6.76 2.76
N ASN A 118 -11.18 -6.33 1.95
CA ASN A 118 -11.13 -6.59 0.52
C ASN A 118 -11.08 -8.10 0.22
N CYS A 119 -10.39 -8.88 1.04
CA CYS A 119 -10.36 -10.35 0.95
C CYS A 119 -11.70 -11.03 1.25
N LYS A 120 -12.63 -10.33 1.92
CA LYS A 120 -13.99 -10.82 2.20
C LYS A 120 -15.00 -10.45 1.10
N LEU A 121 -14.59 -9.65 0.11
CA LEU A 121 -15.41 -9.29 -1.06
C LEU A 121 -15.31 -10.42 -2.13
N PRO A 122 -15.62 -10.24 -3.44
CA PRO A 122 -15.80 -11.37 -4.34
C PRO A 122 -14.54 -12.25 -4.38
N VAL A 123 -14.72 -13.54 -4.72
CA VAL A 123 -13.64 -14.56 -4.81
C VAL A 123 -12.39 -14.04 -5.55
N ALA A 124 -12.55 -13.11 -6.49
CA ALA A 124 -11.49 -12.44 -7.22
C ALA A 124 -10.44 -11.68 -6.37
N TYR A 125 -10.76 -11.34 -5.11
CA TYR A 125 -9.85 -10.63 -4.19
C TYR A 125 -9.47 -11.42 -2.96
N ALA A 126 -9.72 -12.74 -2.97
CA ALA A 126 -9.32 -13.62 -1.89
C ALA A 126 -7.82 -13.51 -1.59
N GLU A 127 -7.46 -13.97 -0.39
CA GLU A 127 -6.07 -14.00 0.06
C GLU A 127 -5.17 -14.72 -0.95
N GLY A 128 -4.02 -14.12 -1.25
CA GLY A 128 -3.04 -14.70 -2.18
C GLY A 128 -3.30 -14.41 -3.67
N THR A 129 -4.39 -13.73 -4.01
CA THR A 129 -4.61 -13.20 -5.38
C THR A 129 -3.57 -12.12 -5.73
N VAL A 130 -3.38 -11.86 -7.03
CA VAL A 130 -2.45 -10.82 -7.50
C VAL A 130 -2.77 -9.46 -6.88
N VAL A 131 -4.06 -9.07 -6.88
CA VAL A 131 -4.52 -7.81 -6.30
C VAL A 131 -4.23 -7.74 -4.80
N ASP A 132 -4.51 -8.81 -4.05
CA ASP A 132 -4.22 -8.89 -2.62
C ASP A 132 -2.71 -8.73 -2.34
N ARG A 133 -1.87 -9.54 -3.01
CA ARG A 133 -0.41 -9.46 -2.89
C ARG A 133 0.14 -8.07 -3.20
N THR A 134 -0.33 -7.45 -4.28
CA THR A 134 0.07 -6.08 -4.64
C THR A 134 -0.27 -5.09 -3.53
N ARG A 135 -1.48 -5.16 -2.97
CA ARG A 135 -1.91 -4.24 -1.90
C ARG A 135 -1.12 -4.45 -0.62
N VAL A 136 -0.90 -5.70 -0.22
CA VAL A 136 -0.05 -6.04 0.92
C VAL A 136 1.36 -5.50 0.72
N ASN A 137 1.95 -5.70 -0.45
CA ASN A 137 3.29 -5.19 -0.79
C ASN A 137 3.35 -3.66 -0.70
N MET A 138 2.39 -2.94 -1.31
CA MET A 138 2.34 -1.48 -1.24
C MET A 138 2.19 -0.98 0.21
N THR A 139 1.42 -1.68 1.05
CA THR A 139 1.29 -1.32 2.48
C THR A 139 2.62 -1.53 3.21
N ASN A 140 3.31 -2.62 2.91
CA ASN A 140 4.61 -2.92 3.50
C ASN A 140 5.69 -1.93 3.05
N GLU A 141 5.66 -1.49 1.79
CA GLU A 141 6.51 -0.39 1.31
C GLU A 141 6.25 0.90 2.10
N LEU A 142 4.98 1.24 2.33
CA LEU A 142 4.63 2.42 3.12
C LEU A 142 5.12 2.32 4.58
N ARG A 143 5.12 1.12 5.17
CA ARG A 143 5.73 0.89 6.49
C ARG A 143 7.24 1.10 6.48
N LEU A 144 7.91 0.61 5.45
CA LEU A 144 9.35 0.81 5.30
C LEU A 144 9.68 2.30 5.13
N ASP A 145 8.86 3.05 4.40
CA ASP A 145 9.02 4.49 4.24
C ASP A 145 8.76 5.25 5.54
N GLU A 146 7.76 4.86 6.35
CA GLU A 146 7.54 5.41 7.69
C GLU A 146 8.75 5.17 8.61
N ALA A 147 9.26 3.94 8.63
CA ALA A 147 10.44 3.60 9.40
C ALA A 147 11.70 4.34 8.92
N ARG A 148 11.85 4.57 7.62
CA ARG A 148 12.96 5.35 7.05
C ARG A 148 12.83 6.83 7.39
N GLY A 149 11.64 7.40 7.24
CA GLY A 149 11.34 8.78 7.62
C GLY A 149 11.69 9.05 9.08
N CYS A 150 11.40 8.11 9.98
CA CYS A 150 11.75 8.25 11.40
C CYS A 150 13.25 8.10 11.70
N ASN A 151 14.02 7.40 10.85
CA ASN A 151 15.42 7.07 11.14
C ASN A 151 16.43 8.10 10.63
N GLY A 152 16.00 9.20 10.00
CA GLY A 152 16.88 10.31 9.59
C GLY A 152 18.13 9.82 8.84
N LYS A 153 17.97 9.40 7.58
CA LYS A 153 19.11 9.10 6.72
C LYS A 153 19.60 10.33 5.97
#